data_AF-A0A7J3BED4-F1
#
_entry.id   AF-A0A7J3BED4-F1
#
_cell.length_a   1.000
_cell.length_b   1.000
_cell.length_c   1.000
_cell.angle_alpha   90.00
_cell.angle_beta   90.00
_cell.angle_gamma   90.00
#
_symmetry.space_group_name_H-M   'P 1'
#
loop_
_entity.id
_entity.type
_entity.pdbx_description
1 polymer ?
#
loop_
_entity_poly.entity_id
_entity_poly.type
_entity_poly.pdbx_seq_one_letter_code
_entity_poly.pdbx_strand_id
1 'polypeptide(L)'
;MDVDVSIIAGSRSDMELVKRVENTLEELGVTFETRVMSCHRDFKVLDEYLSKASCKVFIAIAGLSAHLPGYVAARTKKPVIGIPVDKALGGLDSL
;
A
#
# COMPACT_ATOMS: atom_id res chain seq x y z
N MET A 1 2.49 16.54 -5.32
CA MET A 1 2.33 16.15 -6.74
C MET A 1 1.16 15.21 -6.76
N ASP A 2 0.18 15.48 -7.61
CA ASP A 2 -0.94 14.55 -7.82
C ASP A 2 -0.42 13.36 -8.64
N VAL A 3 -0.77 12.16 -8.22
CA VAL A 3 -0.46 10.89 -8.93
C VAL A 3 -1.74 10.09 -9.07
N ASP A 4 -1.84 9.19 -10.03
CA ASP A 4 -3.02 8.36 -10.18
C ASP A 4 -3.09 7.29 -9.07
N VAL A 5 -1.96 6.69 -8.72
CA VAL A 5 -1.88 5.59 -7.74
C VAL A 5 -0.88 5.90 -6.62
N SER A 6 -1.27 5.65 -5.38
CA SER A 6 -0.35 5.66 -4.24
C SER A 6 -0.14 4.25 -3.72
N ILE A 7 1.11 3.78 -3.79
CA ILE A 7 1.53 2.47 -3.26
C ILE A 7 2.04 2.68 -1.83
N ILE A 8 1.48 1.93 -0.87
CA ILE A 8 1.88 1.95 0.53
C ILE A 8 2.30 0.55 0.95
N ALA A 9 3.58 0.36 1.26
CA ALA A 9 4.11 -0.88 1.79
C ALA A 9 4.33 -0.79 3.30
N GLY A 10 3.96 -1.83 4.05
CA GLY A 10 4.15 -1.89 5.50
C GLY A 10 5.62 -2.07 5.93
N SER A 11 6.47 -2.57 5.03
CA SER A 11 7.88 -2.85 5.28
C SER A 11 8.75 -2.68 4.03
N ARG A 12 10.02 -2.33 4.24
CA ARG A 12 11.05 -2.37 3.18
C ARG A 12 11.35 -3.79 2.70
N SER A 13 11.01 -4.81 3.48
CA SER A 13 11.16 -6.20 3.05
C SER A 13 10.12 -6.63 2.02
N ASP A 14 9.15 -5.78 1.67
CA ASP A 14 8.12 -6.05 0.65
C ASP A 14 8.44 -5.39 -0.70
N MET A 15 9.63 -4.77 -0.82
CA MET A 15 10.01 -3.99 -2.01
C MET A 15 10.12 -4.80 -3.30
N GLU A 16 10.33 -6.11 -3.22
CA GLU A 16 10.27 -6.96 -4.42
C GLU A 16 8.86 -6.97 -5.02
N LEU A 17 7.82 -7.06 -4.17
CA LEU A 17 6.44 -7.02 -4.62
C LEU A 17 6.01 -5.62 -5.06
N VAL A 18 6.48 -4.59 -4.34
CA VAL A 18 6.31 -3.18 -4.76
C VAL A 18 6.83 -2.98 -6.18
N LYS A 19 8.05 -3.44 -6.49
CA LYS A 19 8.62 -3.32 -7.85
C LYS A 19 7.78 -3.98 -8.92
N ARG A 20 7.14 -5.12 -8.62
CA ARG A 20 6.21 -5.76 -9.58
C ARG A 20 5.01 -4.87 -9.87
N VAL A 21 4.46 -4.21 -8.84
CA VAL A 21 3.37 -3.23 -9.00
C VAL A 21 3.85 -2.01 -9.78
N GLU A 22 5.00 -1.44 -9.43
CA GLU A 22 5.61 -0.29 -10.12
C GLU A 22 5.79 -0.60 -11.61
N ASN A 23 6.42 -1.73 -11.96
CA ASN A 23 6.61 -2.15 -13.35
C ASN A 23 5.28 -2.24 -14.12
N THR A 24 4.24 -2.82 -13.52
CA THR A 24 2.91 -2.90 -14.17
C THR A 24 2.31 -1.52 -14.40
N LEU A 25 2.42 -0.61 -13.43
CA LEU A 25 1.92 0.76 -13.59
C LEU A 25 2.72 1.55 -14.63
N GLU A 26 4.04 1.35 -14.70
CA GLU A 26 4.91 1.92 -15.73
C GLU A 26 4.52 1.43 -17.13
N GLU A 27 4.33 0.12 -17.30
CA GLU A 27 3.88 -0.48 -18.57
C GLU A 27 2.53 0.07 -19.04
N LEU A 28 1.65 0.40 -18.09
CA LEU A 28 0.34 1.00 -18.35
C LEU A 28 0.38 2.53 -18.50
N GLY A 29 1.52 3.17 -18.29
CA GLY A 29 1.67 4.63 -18.33
C GLY A 29 0.92 5.37 -17.21
N VAL A 30 0.69 4.71 -16.07
CA VAL A 30 -0.02 5.25 -14.92
C VAL A 30 0.96 5.95 -13.97
N THR A 31 0.64 7.16 -13.52
CA THR A 31 1.50 7.87 -12.57
C THR A 31 1.35 7.31 -11.16
N PHE A 32 2.46 7.10 -10.45
CA PHE A 32 2.42 6.58 -9.08
C PHE A 32 3.47 7.18 -8.17
N GLU A 33 3.25 7.02 -6.86
CA GLU A 33 4.29 7.18 -5.84
C GLU A 33 4.34 5.96 -4.93
N THR A 34 5.50 5.71 -4.33
CA THR A 34 5.72 4.62 -3.38
C THR A 34 6.10 5.16 -2.02
N ARG A 35 5.42 4.67 -0.97
CA ARG A 35 5.65 5.01 0.43
C ARG A 35 5.83 3.75 1.26
N VAL A 36 6.77 3.78 2.21
CA VAL A 36 6.93 2.71 3.21
C VAL A 36 6.45 3.25 4.56
N MET A 37 5.28 2.83 4.99
CA MET A 37 4.62 3.30 6.22
C MET A 37 3.88 2.15 6.87
N SER A 38 4.20 1.86 8.14
CA SER A 38 3.56 0.78 8.88
C SER A 38 2.35 1.30 9.66
N CYS A 39 1.20 0.63 9.53
CA CYS A 39 0.03 0.90 10.36
C CYS A 39 0.19 0.46 11.83
N HIS A 40 1.19 -0.35 12.15
CA HIS A 40 1.46 -0.79 13.53
C HIS A 40 2.52 0.07 14.22
N ARG A 41 3.51 0.57 13.47
CA ARG A 41 4.65 1.33 14.03
C ARG A 41 4.49 2.84 13.85
N ASP A 42 3.99 3.27 12.70
CA ASP A 42 4.06 4.66 12.23
C ASP A 42 2.66 5.23 11.90
N PHE A 43 1.63 4.76 12.61
CA PHE A 43 0.22 5.00 12.27
C PHE A 43 -0.16 6.48 12.17
N LYS A 44 0.42 7.35 13.02
CA LYS A 44 0.17 8.80 12.98
C LYS A 44 0.69 9.46 11.71
N VAL A 45 1.86 9.02 11.22
CA VAL A 45 2.45 9.52 9.97
C VAL A 45 1.62 9.06 8.78
N LEU A 46 1.15 7.81 8.83
CA LEU A 46 0.22 7.27 7.84
C LEU A 46 -1.09 8.06 7.82
N ASP A 47 -1.69 8.36 8.97
CA ASP A 47 -2.92 9.16 9.08
C ASP A 47 -2.74 10.56 8.47
N GLU A 48 -1.63 11.22 8.79
CA GLU A 48 -1.31 12.53 8.21
C GLU A 48 -1.17 12.45 6.69
N TYR A 49 -0.44 11.45 6.19
CA TYR A 49 -0.28 11.22 4.76
C TYR A 49 -1.64 10.99 4.08
N LEU A 50 -2.47 10.08 4.61
CA LEU A 50 -3.78 9.74 4.04
C LEU A 50 -4.73 10.93 4.02
N SER A 51 -4.67 11.83 5.01
CA SER A 51 -5.50 13.05 5.04
C SER A 51 -5.15 14.05 3.93
N LYS A 52 -3.93 13.98 3.38
CA LYS A 52 -3.39 14.90 2.38
C LYS A 52 -3.19 14.24 1.00
N ALA A 53 -3.25 12.91 0.94
CA ALA A 53 -2.91 12.14 -0.25
C ALA A 53 -3.90 12.42 -1.39
N SER A 54 -3.37 12.94 -2.49
CA SER A 54 -4.11 13.27 -3.70
C SER A 54 -3.80 12.24 -4.80
N CYS A 55 -4.42 11.06 -4.67
CA CYS A 55 -4.44 10.02 -5.69
C CYS A 55 -5.86 9.60 -6.10
N LYS A 56 -5.99 8.75 -7.13
CA LYS A 56 -7.26 8.12 -7.52
C LYS A 56 -7.46 6.78 -6.80
N VAL A 57 -6.39 6.00 -6.62
CA VAL A 57 -6.41 4.65 -6.00
C VAL A 57 -5.25 4.49 -5.04
N PHE A 58 -5.46 3.73 -3.95
CA PHE A 58 -4.37 3.24 -3.11
C PHE A 58 -4.11 1.75 -3.37
N ILE A 59 -2.84 1.36 -3.37
CA ILE A 59 -2.41 -0.05 -3.33
C ILE A 59 -1.66 -0.25 -2.02
N ALA A 60 -2.17 -1.10 -1.14
CA ALA A 60 -1.61 -1.36 0.18
C ALA A 60 -1.03 -2.78 0.22
N ILE A 61 0.26 -2.90 0.52
CA ILE A 61 1.00 -4.16 0.54
C ILE A 61 1.39 -4.51 1.99
N ALA A 62 0.91 -5.65 2.48
CA ALA A 62 1.24 -6.14 3.82
C ALA A 62 1.19 -7.67 3.91
N GLY A 63 2.05 -8.24 4.76
CA GLY A 63 2.04 -9.65 5.11
C GLY A 63 1.77 -9.88 6.60
N LEU A 64 1.72 -11.15 7.00
CA LEU A 64 1.32 -11.60 8.34
C LEU A 64 -0.08 -11.09 8.68
N SER A 65 -0.29 -10.49 9.86
CA SER A 65 -1.52 -9.78 10.21
C SER A 65 -1.66 -8.49 9.37
N ALA A 66 -2.08 -8.65 8.12
CA ALA A 66 -2.06 -7.65 7.06
C ALA A 66 -3.14 -6.57 7.23
N HIS A 67 -3.03 -5.76 8.28
CA HIS A 67 -4.02 -4.73 8.61
C HIS A 67 -3.90 -3.46 7.74
N LEU A 68 -2.78 -3.24 7.07
CA LEU A 68 -2.53 -1.99 6.33
C LEU A 68 -3.63 -1.66 5.30
N PRO A 69 -4.10 -2.61 4.45
CA PRO A 69 -5.17 -2.31 3.50
C PRO A 69 -6.46 -1.84 4.18
N GLY A 70 -6.91 -2.57 5.21
CA GLY A 70 -8.11 -2.19 5.98
C GLY A 70 -7.93 -0.87 6.73
N TYR A 71 -6.74 -0.62 7.27
CA TYR A 71 -6.40 0.63 7.94
C TYR A 71 -6.51 1.83 7.00
N VAL A 72 -5.97 1.71 5.79
CA VAL A 72 -6.07 2.73 4.73
C VAL A 72 -7.51 2.92 4.29
N ALA A 73 -8.24 1.82 4.00
CA ALA A 73 -9.62 1.86 3.57
C ALA A 73 -10.56 2.55 4.57
N ALA A 74 -10.31 2.39 5.88
CA ALA A 74 -11.09 3.06 6.92
C ALA A 74 -10.93 4.60 6.95
N ARG A 75 -9.93 5.15 6.25
CA ARG A 75 -9.55 6.58 6.31
C ARG A 75 -9.71 7.32 4.99
N THR A 76 -10.19 6.65 3.96
CA THR A 76 -10.39 7.26 2.65
C THR A 76 -11.67 6.78 2.00
N LYS A 77 -12.24 7.61 1.13
CA LYS A 77 -13.34 7.22 0.23
C LYS A 77 -12.84 6.71 -1.12
N LYS A 78 -11.52 6.76 -1.36
CA LYS A 78 -10.88 6.30 -2.59
C LYS A 78 -10.79 4.77 -2.57
N PRO A 79 -10.84 4.09 -3.74
CA PRO A 79 -10.60 2.66 -3.81
C PRO A 79 -9.25 2.27 -3.20
N VAL A 80 -9.24 1.14 -2.48
CA VAL A 80 -8.04 0.56 -1.87
C VAL A 80 -7.91 -0.89 -2.32
N ILE A 81 -6.79 -1.22 -2.95
CA ILE A 81 -6.42 -2.58 -3.35
C ILE A 81 -5.45 -3.11 -2.31
N GLY A 82 -5.84 -4.16 -1.59
CA GLY A 82 -4.95 -4.88 -0.67
C GLY A 82 -4.21 -5.99 -1.39
N ILE A 83 -2.89 -6.06 -1.22
CA ILE A 83 -2.06 -7.14 -1.74
C ILE A 83 -1.45 -7.91 -0.55
N PRO A 84 -1.90 -9.14 -0.29
CA PRO A 84 -1.36 -9.98 0.77
C PRO A 84 0.04 -10.48 0.39
N VAL A 85 1.01 -10.36 1.31
CA VAL A 85 2.38 -10.83 1.09
C VAL A 85 2.58 -12.19 1.75
N ASP A 86 3.09 -13.16 0.99
CA ASP A 86 3.49 -14.45 1.53
C ASP A 86 4.77 -14.32 2.39
N LYS A 87 4.65 -14.57 3.70
CA LYS A 87 5.76 -14.49 4.67
C LYS A 87 5.93 -15.73 5.52
N ALA A 88 4.83 -16.29 6.06
CA ALA A 88 4.89 -17.40 7.01
C ALA A 88 3.97 -18.57 6.65
N LEU A 89 2.71 -18.30 6.32
CA LEU A 89 1.69 -19.32 6.09
C LEU A 89 1.21 -19.38 4.63
N GLY A 90 2.12 -19.22 3.65
CA GLY A 90 1.75 -19.25 2.23
C GLY A 90 0.82 -18.07 1.84
N GLY A 91 0.89 -16.97 2.58
CA GLY A 91 0.00 -15.81 2.46
C GLY A 91 -1.41 -15.99 3.06
N LEU A 92 -1.76 -17.15 3.62
CA LEU A 92 -3.09 -17.39 4.22
C LEU A 92 -3.37 -16.50 5.44
N ASP A 93 -2.32 -16.16 6.19
CA ASP A 93 -2.38 -15.23 7.31
C ASP A 93 -2.67 -13.79 6.87
N SER A 94 -2.33 -13.47 5.62
CA SER A 94 -2.32 -12.12 5.06
C SER A 94 -3.55 -11.83 4.19
N LEU A 95 -4.24 -12.88 3.70
CA LEU A 95 -5.43 -12.83 2.85
C LEU A 95 -6.70 -12.53 3.66
#